data_AF-A0A7W0KDV7-F1
#
_entry.id   AF-A0A7W0KDV7-F1
#
_cell.length_a   1.000
_cell.length_b   1.000
_cell.length_c   1.000
_cell.angle_alpha   90.00
_cell.angle_beta   90.00
_cell.angle_gamma   90.00
#
_symmetry.space_group_name_H-M   'P 1'
#
loop_
_entity.id
_entity.type
_entity.pdbx_description
1 polymer ?
#
loop_
_entity_poly.entity_id
_entity_poly.type
_entity_poly.pdbx_seq_one_letter_code
_entity_poly.pdbx_strand_id
1 'polypeptide(L)'
;MSSSSIRVEEETLAKLRVLSKDEKRPIGQIVTDLVKKYERDKFFKQMHEDFTRLRADPVAWKEYQDEALLWQGGAAVALRDEDPYYTPEEEEEINAEYARTYGR
;
A
#
# COMPACT_ATOMS: atom_id res chain seq x y z
N MET A 1 10.84 21.93 17.70
CA MET A 1 9.43 21.47 17.64
C MET A 1 8.64 22.27 18.65
N SER A 2 7.44 22.73 18.31
CA SER A 2 6.53 23.38 19.26
C SER A 2 5.86 22.30 20.12
N SER A 3 5.76 22.50 21.43
CA SER A 3 5.03 21.62 22.34
C SER A 3 3.75 22.30 22.79
N SER A 4 2.62 21.62 22.64
CA SER A 4 1.32 22.07 23.13
C SER A 4 0.74 21.04 24.10
N SER A 5 0.05 21.51 25.14
CA SER A 5 -0.65 20.63 26.08
C SER A 5 -2.08 20.39 25.61
N ILE A 6 -2.51 19.12 25.62
CA ILE A 6 -3.90 18.73 25.40
C ILE A 6 -4.44 18.13 26.69
N ARG A 7 -5.72 18.39 26.99
CA ARG A 7 -6.42 17.71 28.09
C ARG A 7 -6.99 16.40 27.58
N VAL A 8 -6.74 15.33 28.33
CA VAL A 8 -7.27 13.99 28.08
C VAL A 8 -7.79 13.42 29.40
N GLU A 9 -8.72 12.49 29.31
CA GLU A 9 -9.19 11.74 30.48
C GLU A 9 -8.05 11.00 31.17
N GLU A 10 -8.12 10.88 32.49
CA GLU A 10 -7.08 10.22 33.30
C GLU A 10 -6.85 8.77 32.85
N GLU A 11 -7.92 8.05 32.52
CA GLU A 11 -7.85 6.68 32.01
C GLU A 11 -7.07 6.60 30.69
N THR A 12 -7.25 7.57 29.78
CA THR A 12 -6.53 7.63 28.50
C THR A 12 -5.04 7.89 28.74
N LEU A 13 -4.71 8.81 29.65
CA LEU A 13 -3.31 9.06 30.02
C LEU A 13 -2.66 7.83 30.65
N ALA A 14 -3.37 7.08 31.49
CA ALA A 14 -2.88 5.84 32.08
C ALA A 14 -2.57 4.79 31.00
N LYS A 15 -3.46 4.60 30.02
CA LYS A 15 -3.24 3.71 28.87
C LYS A 15 -2.02 4.13 28.04
N LEU A 16 -1.89 5.42 27.73
CA LEU A 16 -0.73 5.94 26.99
C LEU A 16 0.60 5.74 27.74
N ARG A 17 0.58 5.83 29.08
CA ARG A 17 1.77 5.53 29.90
C ARG A 17 2.16 4.06 29.86
N VAL A 18 1.18 3.15 29.84
CA VAL A 18 1.43 1.71 29.68
C VAL A 18 2.06 1.45 28.30
N LEU A 19 1.43 1.92 27.23
CA LEU A 19 1.95 1.80 25.86
C LEU A 19 3.36 2.36 25.70
N SER A 20 3.62 3.53 26.32
CA SER A 20 4.94 4.15 26.32
C SER A 20 6.02 3.30 26.98
N LYS A 21 5.68 2.63 28.10
CA LYS A 21 6.59 1.71 28.79
C LYS A 21 6.84 0.44 27.98
N ASP A 22 5.79 -0.15 27.45
CA ASP A 22 5.84 -1.43 26.73
C ASP A 22 6.63 -1.29 25.41
N GLU A 23 6.34 -0.23 24.65
CA GLU A 23 7.00 0.03 23.38
C GLU A 23 8.36 0.74 23.54
N LYS A 24 8.69 1.22 24.75
CA LYS A 24 9.87 2.06 25.05
C LYS A 24 9.94 3.33 24.19
N ARG A 25 8.79 3.96 23.97
CA ARG A 25 8.64 5.13 23.08
C ARG A 25 7.98 6.29 23.82
N PRO A 26 8.34 7.55 23.51
CA PRO A 26 7.67 8.71 24.09
C PRO A 26 6.18 8.76 23.74
N ILE A 27 5.33 9.15 24.70
CA ILE A 27 3.88 9.30 24.50
C ILE A 27 3.57 10.19 23.29
N GLY A 28 4.30 11.29 23.10
CA GLY A 28 4.08 12.18 21.95
C GLY A 28 4.27 11.49 20.59
N GLN A 29 5.23 10.58 20.50
CA GLN A 29 5.46 9.80 19.27
C GLN A 29 4.34 8.78 19.06
N ILE A 30 3.91 8.10 20.13
CA ILE A 30 2.78 7.16 20.09
C ILE A 30 1.51 7.89 19.64
N VAL A 31 1.20 9.05 20.21
CA VAL A 31 0.04 9.87 19.83
C VAL A 31 0.14 10.29 18.37
N THR A 32 1.31 10.72 17.91
CA THR A 32 1.52 11.11 16.51
C THR A 32 1.19 9.96 15.55
N ASP A 33 1.65 8.75 15.87
CA ASP A 33 1.41 7.58 15.02
C ASP A 33 -0.04 7.07 15.10
N LEU A 34 -0.68 7.18 16.26
CA LEU A 34 -2.10 6.89 16.41
C LEU A 34 -2.95 7.85 15.57
N VAL A 35 -2.60 9.14 15.51
CA VAL A 35 -3.29 10.11 14.64
C VAL A 35 -3.11 9.74 13.17
N LYS A 36 -1.88 9.46 12.73
CA LYS A 36 -1.62 9.02 11.34
C LYS A 36 -2.40 7.75 11.00
N LYS A 37 -2.44 6.78 11.92
CA LYS A 37 -3.22 5.56 11.75
C LYS A 37 -4.71 5.88 11.61
N TYR A 38 -5.25 6.74 12.46
CA TYR A 38 -6.66 7.15 12.37
C TYR A 38 -6.97 7.85 11.04
N GLU A 39 -6.11 8.76 10.58
CA GLU A 39 -6.27 9.44 9.28
C GLU A 39 -6.26 8.44 8.12
N ARG A 40 -5.31 7.51 8.13
CA ARG A 40 -5.20 6.45 7.13
C ARG A 40 -6.43 5.55 7.13
N ASP A 41 -6.86 5.11 8.30
CA ASP A 41 -8.01 4.21 8.45
C ASP A 41 -9.30 4.93 8.00
N LYS A 42 -9.44 6.24 8.29
CA LYS A 42 -10.53 7.07 7.79
C LYS A 42 -10.50 7.21 6.27
N PHE A 43 -9.33 7.46 5.69
CA PHE A 43 -9.15 7.55 4.23
C PHE A 43 -9.60 6.26 3.55
N PHE A 44 -9.10 5.10 4.00
CA PHE A 44 -9.46 3.83 3.39
C PHE A 44 -10.94 3.47 3.56
N LYS A 45 -11.55 3.85 4.68
CA LYS A 45 -12.99 3.70 4.89
C LYS A 45 -13.77 4.49 3.84
N GLN A 46 -13.44 5.77 3.64
CA GLN A 46 -14.12 6.62 2.66
C GLN A 46 -13.90 6.11 1.24
N MET A 47 -12.66 5.75 0.89
CA MET A 47 -12.34 5.16 -0.41
C MET A 47 -13.16 3.89 -0.68
N HIS A 48 -13.32 3.02 0.33
CA HIS A 48 -14.11 1.81 0.20
C HIS A 48 -15.61 2.11 0.01
N GLU A 49 -16.15 3.08 0.75
CA GLU A 49 -17.53 3.55 0.60
C GLU A 49 -17.77 4.13 -0.80
N ASP A 50 -16.87 4.97 -1.29
CA ASP A 50 -16.95 5.57 -2.63
C ASP A 50 -16.85 4.51 -3.73
N PHE A 51 -15.95 3.53 -3.59
CA PHE A 51 -15.82 2.44 -4.55
C PHE A 51 -17.03 1.50 -4.54
N THR A 52 -17.65 1.30 -3.36
CA THR A 52 -18.91 0.56 -3.23
C THR A 52 -20.04 1.28 -3.96
N ARG A 53 -20.12 2.61 -3.83
CA ARG A 53 -21.08 3.43 -4.57
C ARG A 53 -20.84 3.37 -6.08
N LEU A 54 -19.58 3.46 -6.52
CA LEU A 54 -19.20 3.36 -7.93
C LEU A 54 -19.64 2.01 -8.51
N ARG A 55 -19.36 0.90 -7.82
CA ARG A 55 -19.77 -0.45 -8.27
C ARG A 55 -21.28 -0.66 -8.33
N ALA A 56 -22.04 0.06 -7.52
CA ALA A 56 -23.50 -0.03 -7.51
C ALA A 56 -24.14 0.71 -8.71
N ASP A 57 -23.39 1.60 -9.38
CA ASP A 57 -23.82 2.28 -10.60
C ASP A 57 -23.26 1.52 -11.83
N PRO A 58 -24.10 0.80 -12.59
CA PRO A 58 -23.62 -0.01 -13.71
C PRO A 58 -23.00 0.80 -14.85
N VAL A 59 -23.41 2.06 -15.04
CA VAL A 59 -22.89 2.92 -16.11
C VAL A 59 -21.50 3.41 -15.72
N ALA A 60 -21.39 4.02 -14.54
CA ALA A 60 -20.10 4.53 -14.06
C ALA A 60 -19.09 3.41 -13.80
N TRP A 61 -19.55 2.22 -13.37
CA TRP A 61 -18.68 1.06 -13.20
C TRP A 61 -18.08 0.59 -14.53
N LYS A 62 -18.89 0.56 -15.60
CA LYS A 62 -18.41 0.19 -16.93
C LYS A 62 -17.35 1.18 -17.43
N GLU A 63 -17.58 2.48 -17.27
CA GLU A 63 -16.62 3.52 -17.66
C GLU A 63 -15.28 3.35 -16.94
N TYR A 64 -15.30 3.11 -15.62
CA TYR A 64 -14.09 2.81 -14.85
C TYR A 64 -13.37 1.55 -15.34
N GLN A 65 -14.11 0.48 -15.69
CA GLN A 65 -13.51 -0.75 -16.20
C GLN A 65 -12.87 -0.55 -17.58
N ASP A 66 -13.53 0.19 -18.47
CA ASP A 66 -13.00 0.53 -19.80
C ASP A 66 -11.70 1.34 -19.66
N GLU A 67 -11.69 2.33 -18.75
CA GLU A 67 -10.49 3.11 -18.41
C GLU A 67 -9.39 2.22 -17.83
N ALA A 68 -9.70 1.38 -16.84
CA ALA A 68 -8.72 0.49 -16.23
C ALA A 68 -8.08 -0.47 -17.26
N LEU A 69 -8.86 -0.96 -18.22
CA LEU A 69 -8.38 -1.82 -19.31
C LEU A 69 -7.46 -1.06 -20.28
N LEU A 70 -7.78 0.19 -20.58
CA LEU A 70 -6.91 1.07 -21.38
C LEU A 70 -5.53 1.23 -20.71
N TRP A 71 -5.49 1.51 -19.41
CA TRP A 71 -4.25 1.68 -18.66
C TRP A 71 -3.46 0.36 -18.50
N GLN A 72 -4.14 -0.77 -18.29
CA GLN A 72 -3.49 -2.08 -18.21
C GLN A 72 -2.90 -2.52 -19.55
N GLY A 73 -3.59 -2.23 -20.67
CA GLY A 73 -3.11 -2.53 -22.01
C GLY A 73 -1.82 -1.80 -22.37
N GLY A 74 -1.68 -0.54 -21.96
CA GLY A 74 -0.48 0.27 -22.23
C GLY A 74 0.79 -0.27 -21.57
N ALA A 75 0.70 -0.77 -20.34
CA ALA A 75 1.86 -1.25 -19.58
C ALA A 75 2.41 -2.60 -20.09
N ALA A 76 1.54 -3.54 -20.47
CA ALA A 76 1.96 -4.85 -20.97
C ALA A 76 2.45 -4.80 -22.43
N VAL A 77 1.96 -3.84 -23.24
CA VAL A 77 2.43 -3.64 -24.61
C VAL A 77 3.82 -3.01 -24.63
N ALA A 78 4.09 -2.03 -23.76
CA ALA A 78 5.42 -1.41 -23.66
C ALA A 78 6.53 -2.43 -23.33
N LEU A 79 6.26 -3.42 -22.46
CA LEU A 79 7.22 -4.44 -22.07
C LEU A 79 7.39 -5.60 -23.06
N ARG A 80 6.49 -5.75 -24.05
CA ARG A 80 6.58 -6.82 -25.06
C ARG A 80 7.52 -6.49 -26.22
N ASP A 81 7.69 -5.21 -26.49
CA ASP A 81 8.54 -4.70 -27.57
C ASP A 81 9.92 -4.25 -27.07
N GLU A 82 10.25 -4.51 -25.80
CA GLU A 82 11.59 -4.28 -25.27
C GLU A 82 12.51 -5.44 -25.64
N ASP A 83 13.65 -5.12 -26.24
CA ASP A 83 14.73 -6.08 -26.44
C ASP A 83 15.17 -6.65 -25.08
N PRO A 84 15.50 -7.95 -24.99
CA PRO A 84 16.00 -8.53 -23.76
C PRO A 84 17.19 -7.75 -23.19
N TYR A 85 17.20 -7.55 -21.86
CA TYR A 85 18.30 -6.89 -21.14
C TYR A 85 19.57 -7.74 -21.01
N TYR A 86 19.59 -8.91 -21.65
CA TYR A 86 20.65 -9.91 -21.60
C TYR A 86 21.07 -10.30 -23.02
N THR A 87 22.34 -10.65 -23.21
CA THR A 87 22.82 -11.18 -24.49
C THR A 87 22.33 -12.62 -24.69
N PRO A 88 22.37 -13.16 -25.93
CA PRO A 88 22.04 -14.56 -26.19
C PRO A 88 22.87 -15.55 -25.34
N GLU A 89 24.14 -15.24 -25.09
CA GLU A 89 25.00 -16.09 -24.24
C GLU A 89 24.56 -16.08 -22.77
N GLU A 90 24.14 -14.91 -22.27
CA GLU A 90 23.59 -14.77 -20.92
C GLU A 90 22.23 -15.47 -20.80
N GLU A 91 21.40 -15.46 -21.85
CA GLU A 91 20.13 -16.20 -21.90
C GLU A 91 20.35 -17.71 -21.80
N GLU A 92 21.35 -18.25 -22.49
CA GLU A 92 21.72 -19.67 -22.39
C GLU A 92 22.16 -20.04 -20.97
N GLU A 93 22.92 -19.16 -20.30
CA GLU A 93 23.34 -19.35 -18.91
C GLU A 93 22.15 -19.33 -17.94
N ILE A 94 21.25 -18.35 -18.09
CA ILE A 94 20.01 -18.22 -17.30
C ILE A 94 19.14 -19.47 -17.47
N ASN A 95 18.94 -19.93 -18.71
CA ASN A 95 18.14 -21.12 -19.00
C ASN A 95 18.79 -22.39 -18.42
N ALA A 96 20.12 -22.51 -18.51
CA ALA A 96 20.84 -23.63 -17.92
C ALA A 96 20.78 -23.61 -16.38
N GLU A 97 20.83 -22.43 -15.74
CA GLU A 97 20.63 -22.27 -14.30
C GLU A 97 19.20 -22.63 -13.88
N TYR A 98 18.19 -22.15 -14.62
CA TYR A 98 16.80 -22.45 -14.36
C TYR A 98 16.52 -23.95 -14.46
N ALA A 99 17.03 -24.62 -15.50
CA ALA A 99 16.92 -26.07 -15.66
C ALA A 99 17.60 -26.85 -14.52
N ARG A 100 18.75 -26.37 -14.02
CA ARG A 100 19.45 -26.97 -12.87
C ARG A 100 18.68 -26.79 -11.56
N THR A 101 17.99 -25.65 -11.40
CA THR A 101 17.37 -25.24 -10.14
C THR A 101 15.93 -25.72 -10.00
N TYR A 102 15.17 -25.72 -11.11
CA TYR A 102 13.73 -25.97 -11.13
C TYR A 102 13.32 -27.12 -12.07
N GLY A 103 14.25 -27.68 -12.85
CA GLY A 103 14.00 -28.84 -13.70
C GLY A 103 13.94 -30.14 -12.90
N ARG A 104 12.83 -30.37 -12.19
CA ARG A 104 12.43 -31.69 -11.67
C ARG A 104 10.94 -31.92 -11.81
#